data_AF-A0A1W9SB73-F1
#
_entry.id   AF-A0A1W9SB73-F1
#
_cell.length_a   1.000
_cell.length_b   1.000
_cell.length_c   1.000
_cell.angle_alpha   90.00
_cell.angle_beta   90.00
_cell.angle_gamma   90.00
#
_symmetry.space_group_name_H-M   'P 1'
#
loop_
_entity.id
_entity.type
_entity.pdbx_description
1 polymer ?
#
loop_
_entity_poly.entity_id
_entity_poly.type
_entity_poly.pdbx_seq_one_letter_code
_entity_poly.pdbx_strand_id
1 'polypeptide(L)'
;MNYEDEKTGLKFWKAIDKIAEKQGISVSRLAVNSGLNISTFNKSKRISNLGKKRYPTLRTVLAVLKSSKTSWNEFIFLIEEEK
;
A
#
# COMPACT_ATOMS: atom_id res chain seq x y z
N MET A 1 -9.83 16.41 14.66
CA MET A 1 -8.55 16.05 14.00
C MET A 1 -8.19 14.67 14.54
N ASN A 2 -8.55 13.61 13.81
CA ASN A 2 -8.44 12.24 14.33
C ASN A 2 -7.04 11.71 14.08
N TYR A 3 -6.23 11.68 15.14
CA TYR A 3 -4.89 11.08 15.16
C TYR A 3 -4.89 9.61 14.70
N GLU A 4 -6.02 8.92 14.84
CA GLU A 4 -6.23 7.52 14.46
C GLU A 4 -6.12 7.29 12.94
N ASP A 5 -6.58 8.26 12.13
CA ASP A 5 -6.53 8.17 10.67
C ASP A 5 -5.08 8.28 10.15
N GLU A 6 -4.22 9.05 10.81
CA GLU A 6 -2.85 9.22 10.34
C GLU A 6 -1.97 7.98 10.56
N LYS A 7 -2.24 7.19 11.61
CA LYS A 7 -1.54 5.92 11.85
C LYS A 7 -2.03 4.84 10.91
N THR A 8 -3.34 4.76 10.69
CA THR A 8 -3.97 3.73 9.86
C THR A 8 -3.48 3.79 8.42
N GLY A 9 -3.42 4.97 7.80
CA GLY A 9 -2.95 5.09 6.41
C GLY A 9 -1.49 4.65 6.19
N LEU A 10 -0.62 4.80 7.19
CA LEU A 10 0.77 4.35 7.10
C LEU A 10 0.86 2.82 7.10
N LYS A 11 0.00 2.13 7.86
CA LYS A 11 -0.07 0.67 7.91
C LYS A 11 -0.41 0.07 6.54
N PHE A 12 -1.37 0.66 5.83
CA PHE A 12 -1.74 0.22 4.47
C PHE A 12 -0.56 0.31 3.49
N TRP A 13 0.19 1.41 3.53
CA TRP A 13 1.36 1.56 2.66
C TRP A 13 2.47 0.58 3.01
N LYS A 14 2.71 0.34 4.30
CA LYS A 14 3.68 -0.65 4.75
C LYS A 14 3.28 -2.07 4.38
N ALA A 15 1.99 -2.43 4.43
CA ALA A 15 1.51 -3.72 3.97
C ALA A 15 1.77 -3.93 2.46
N ILE A 16 1.58 -2.89 1.64
CA ILE A 16 1.92 -2.93 0.21
C ILE A 16 3.44 -3.09 0.02
N ASP A 17 4.25 -2.38 0.82
CA ASP A 17 5.71 -2.52 0.78
C ASP A 17 6.14 -3.95 1.14
N LYS A 18 5.58 -4.55 2.20
CA LYS A 18 5.83 -5.95 2.59
C LYS A 18 5.43 -6.96 1.51
N ILE A 19 4.34 -6.72 0.79
CA ILE A 19 3.95 -7.58 -0.34
C ILE A 19 5.02 -7.52 -1.43
N ALA A 20 5.54 -6.34 -1.75
CA ALA A 20 6.62 -6.21 -2.72
C ALA A 20 7.89 -6.93 -2.25
N GLU A 21 8.27 -6.77 -0.98
CA GLU A 21 9.40 -7.45 -0.35
C GLU A 21 9.26 -8.98 -0.38
N LYS A 22 8.08 -9.51 -0.06
CA LYS A 22 7.78 -10.96 -0.10
C LYS A 22 7.94 -11.54 -1.51
N GLN A 23 7.67 -10.74 -2.53
CA GLN A 23 7.83 -11.13 -3.93
C GLN A 23 9.25 -10.89 -4.47
N GLY A 24 10.14 -10.27 -3.69
CA GLY A 24 11.49 -9.93 -4.13
C GLY A 24 11.52 -8.87 -5.24
N ILE A 25 10.46 -8.05 -5.37
CA ILE A 25 10.36 -6.99 -6.38
C ILE A 25 10.25 -5.62 -5.74
N SER A 26 10.65 -4.57 -6.47
CA SER A 26 10.43 -3.21 -6.01
C SER A 26 8.95 -2.83 -6.06
N VAL A 27 8.52 -1.92 -5.18
CA VAL A 27 7.16 -1.36 -5.17
C VAL A 27 6.78 -0.74 -6.52
N SER A 28 7.73 -0.14 -7.23
CA SER A 28 7.52 0.39 -8.58
C SER A 28 7.21 -0.73 -9.58
N ARG A 29 7.91 -1.87 -9.49
CA ARG A 29 7.63 -3.06 -10.31
C ARG A 29 6.27 -3.66 -9.95
N LEU A 30 5.91 -3.69 -8.67
CA LEU A 30 4.59 -4.12 -8.21
C LEU A 30 3.48 -3.23 -8.80
N ALA A 31 3.69 -1.91 -8.88
CA ALA A 31 2.74 -0.99 -9.49
C ALA A 31 2.52 -1.32 -10.98
N VAL A 32 3.61 -1.55 -11.73
CA VAL A 32 3.55 -1.94 -13.14
C VAL A 32 2.81 -3.27 -13.31
N ASN A 33 3.14 -4.29 -12.50
CA ASN A 33 2.47 -5.59 -12.55
C ASN A 33 0.97 -5.50 -12.20
N SER A 34 0.60 -4.53 -11.36
CA SER A 34 -0.78 -4.23 -10.98
C SER A 34 -1.54 -3.39 -12.01
N GLY A 35 -0.92 -3.04 -13.15
CA GLY A 35 -1.52 -2.16 -14.16
C GLY A 35 -1.68 -0.71 -13.72
N LEU A 36 -0.89 -0.27 -12.73
CA LEU A 36 -0.87 1.08 -12.21
C LEU A 36 0.34 1.85 -12.74
N ASN A 37 0.31 3.18 -12.60
CA ASN A 37 1.46 4.00 -12.93
C ASN A 37 2.63 3.64 -12.01
N ILE A 38 3.84 3.52 -12.55
CA ILE A 38 5.06 3.15 -11.81
C ILE A 38 5.33 4.01 -10.56
N SER A 39 4.89 5.28 -10.58
CA SER A 39 5.06 6.23 -9.47
C SER A 39 3.94 6.20 -8.42
N THR A 40 2.92 5.36 -8.61
CA THR A 40 1.71 5.33 -7.75
C THR A 40 2.04 5.04 -6.30
N PHE A 41 3.06 4.20 -6.05
CA PHE A 41 3.45 3.80 -4.70
C PHE A 41 4.62 4.61 -4.12
N ASN A 42 5.09 5.65 -4.82
CA ASN A 42 6.21 6.46 -4.34
C ASN A 42 5.85 7.24 -3.08
N LYS A 43 6.78 7.34 -2.12
CA LYS A 43 6.58 8.04 -0.83
C LYS A 43 6.08 9.48 -1.00
N SER A 44 6.55 10.20 -2.02
CA SER A 44 6.11 11.57 -2.34
C SER A 44 4.63 11.68 -2.73
N LYS A 45 3.99 10.59 -3.16
CA LYS A 45 2.55 10.54 -3.49
C LYS A 45 1.69 10.06 -2.32
N ARG A 46 2.30 9.52 -1.26
CA ARG A 46 1.63 9.06 -0.03
C ARG A 46 1.23 10.21 0.89
N ILE A 47 1.78 11.41 0.66
CA ILE A 47 1.48 12.63 1.41
C ILE A 47 0.90 13.66 0.42
N SER A 48 -0.25 14.25 0.76
CA SER A 48 -0.84 15.36 0.00
C SER A 48 -0.11 16.66 0.31
N ASN A 49 -0.14 17.63 -0.61
CA ASN A 49 0.46 18.97 -0.42
C ASN A 49 -0.06 19.72 0.82
N LEU A 50 -1.23 19.34 1.33
CA LEU A 50 -1.83 19.85 2.58
C LEU A 50 -1.34 19.11 3.84
N GLY A 51 -0.27 18.32 3.74
CA GLY A 51 0.26 17.48 4.83
C GLY A 51 -0.57 16.23 5.15
N LYS A 52 -1.78 16.10 4.59
CA LYS A 52 -2.66 14.95 4.81
C LYS A 52 -2.10 13.69 4.16
N LYS A 53 -1.88 12.62 4.92
CA LYS A 53 -1.54 11.31 4.37
C LYS A 53 -2.68 10.82 3.47
N ARG A 54 -2.36 10.39 2.25
CA ARG A 54 -3.33 9.80 1.32
C ARG A 54 -3.42 8.31 1.58
N TYR A 55 -4.65 7.82 1.71
CA TYR A 55 -4.93 6.41 1.73
C TYR A 55 -4.91 5.83 0.31
N PRO A 56 -4.40 4.61 0.12
CA PRO A 56 -4.62 3.91 -1.14
C PRO A 56 -6.11 3.67 -1.33
N THR A 57 -6.59 3.81 -2.57
CA THR A 57 -7.98 3.49 -2.89
C THR A 57 -8.22 1.99 -2.82
N LEU A 58 -9.44 1.56 -2.53
CA LEU A 58 -9.80 0.14 -2.57
C LEU A 58 -9.41 -0.51 -3.90
N ARG A 59 -9.62 0.21 -5.02
CA ARG A 59 -9.22 -0.25 -6.36
C ARG A 59 -7.73 -0.53 -6.47
N THR A 60 -6.90 0.35 -5.89
CA THR A 60 -5.44 0.19 -5.85
C THR A 60 -5.05 -1.05 -5.05
N VAL A 61 -5.66 -1.26 -3.88
CA VAL A 61 -5.40 -2.44 -3.05
C VAL A 61 -5.79 -3.72 -3.79
N LEU A 62 -6.99 -3.77 -4.38
CA LEU A 62 -7.45 -4.94 -5.15
C LEU A 62 -6.54 -5.26 -6.34
N ALA A 63 -6.02 -4.23 -7.03
CA ALA A 63 -5.08 -4.41 -8.12
C ALA A 63 -3.78 -5.07 -7.65
N VAL A 64 -3.25 -4.63 -6.50
CA VAL A 64 -2.07 -5.23 -5.87
C VAL A 64 -2.35 -6.68 -5.49
N LEU A 65 -3.43 -6.97 -4.77
CA LEU A 65 -3.78 -8.33 -4.36
C LEU A 65 -3.91 -9.29 -5.54
N LYS A 66 -4.56 -8.83 -6.62
CA LYS A 66 -4.71 -9.61 -7.85
C LYS A 66 -3.35 -9.88 -8.52
N SER A 67 -2.48 -8.87 -8.59
CA SER A 67 -1.14 -9.03 -9.14
C SER A 67 -0.26 -9.91 -8.28
N SER A 68 -0.42 -9.83 -6.95
CA SER A 68 0.47 -10.50 -6.01
C SER A 68 0.02 -11.92 -5.66
N LYS A 69 -1.17 -12.33 -6.12
CA LYS A 69 -1.85 -13.57 -5.73
C LYS A 69 -2.01 -13.68 -4.20
N THR A 70 -2.12 -12.53 -3.54
CA THR A 70 -2.27 -12.43 -2.08
C THR A 70 -3.75 -12.38 -1.73
N SER A 71 -4.14 -13.12 -0.70
CA SER A 71 -5.53 -13.08 -0.20
C SER A 71 -5.78 -11.81 0.61
N TRP A 72 -7.07 -11.42 0.74
CA TRP A 72 -7.43 -10.30 1.61
C TRP A 72 -7.02 -10.55 3.07
N ASN A 73 -7.20 -11.77 3.57
CA ASN A 73 -6.81 -12.15 4.92
C ASN A 73 -5.32 -11.94 5.17
N GLU A 74 -4.47 -12.33 4.21
CA GLU A 74 -3.03 -12.14 4.31
C GLU A 74 -2.64 -10.65 4.32
N PHE A 75 -3.34 -9.83 3.54
CA PHE A 75 -3.12 -8.39 3.56
C PHE A 75 -3.56 -7.74 4.88
N ILE A 76 -4.67 -8.16 5.47
CA ILE A 76 -5.10 -7.70 6.81
C ILE A 76 -4.07 -8.11 7.86
N PHE A 77 -3.56 -9.34 7.79
CA PHE A 77 -2.50 -9.79 8.70
C PHE A 77 -1.26 -8.88 8.61
N LEU A 78 -0.83 -8.51 7.40
CA LEU A 78 0.31 -7.59 7.20
C LEU A 78 0.07 -6.17 7.76
N ILE A 79 -1.19 -5.72 7.84
CA ILE A 79 -1.59 -4.45 8.45
C ILE A 79 -1.56 -4.54 9.98
N GLU A 80 -2.01 -5.65 10.54
CA GLU A 80 -2.11 -5.86 12.00
C GLU A 80 -0.78 -6.25 12.66
N GLU A 81 0.16 -6.82 11.92
CA GLU A 81 1.47 -7.27 12.41
C GLU A 81 2.39 -6.12 12.90
N GLU A 82 1.97 -4.85 12.76
CA GLU A 82 2.62 -3.73 13.46
C GLU A 82 2.14 -3.65 14.92
N LYS A 83 2.86 -4.36 15.80
CA LYS A 83 2.90 -4.10 17.25
C LYS A 83 3.99 -3.11 17.60
#